data_AF-A0A077PNR9-F1
#
_entry.id   AF-A0A077PNR9-F1
#
_cell.length_a   1.000
_cell.length_b   1.000
_cell.length_c   1.000
_cell.angle_alpha   90.00
_cell.angle_beta   90.00
_cell.angle_gamma   90.00
#
_symmetry.space_group_name_H-M   'P 1'
#
loop_
_entity.id
_entity.type
_entity.pdbx_description
1 polymer ?
#
loop_
_entity_poly.entity_id
_entity_poly.type
_entity_poly.pdbx_seq_one_letter_code
_entity_poly.pdbx_strand_id
1 'polypeptide(L)'
;MLDILDREVEKEPQAIKPKTRRSTASQLTPLRQTAERLITTGLGRIYPDIWKLVHEHFEIKHITQLEPTQIAEAIEFLNVLEGEYLGKEELPSPQPAKMDLSLELNNIGVIYKQLKKMTDIWKESIYPALELVNSPIASKFHTYLWDVSGAAHSTKCAIERKA
;
A
#
# COMPACT_ATOMS: atom_id res chain seq x y z
N MET A 1 59.25 -41.84 -26.18
CA MET A 1 58.89 -41.31 -24.86
C MET A 1 58.77 -39.80 -25.03
N LEU A 2 57.72 -39.23 -25.63
CA LEU A 2 56.33 -39.10 -25.17
C LEU A 2 56.19 -38.83 -23.67
N ASP A 3 55.76 -37.60 -23.35
CA ASP A 3 54.76 -37.15 -22.34
C ASP A 3 55.07 -35.67 -22.01
N ILE A 4 54.75 -34.69 -22.88
CA ILE A 4 53.45 -33.98 -22.98
C ILE A 4 52.89 -33.68 -21.58
N LEU A 5 53.34 -32.61 -20.93
CA LEU A 5 52.86 -31.20 -20.98
C LEU A 5 51.44 -30.98 -20.42
N ASP A 6 51.41 -30.14 -19.38
CA ASP A 6 50.36 -29.24 -18.93
C ASP A 6 48.93 -29.74 -18.74
N ARG A 7 48.60 -29.81 -17.45
CA ARG A 7 47.26 -29.91 -16.88
C ARG A 7 46.59 -28.53 -16.96
N GLU A 8 46.07 -28.16 -18.13
CA GLU A 8 45.10 -27.08 -18.25
C GLU A 8 43.68 -27.65 -18.10
N VAL A 9 43.02 -27.24 -17.02
CA VAL A 9 41.58 -27.45 -16.84
C VAL A 9 40.87 -26.50 -17.81
N GLU A 10 40.54 -27.00 -18.99
CA GLU A 10 39.63 -26.33 -19.91
C GLU A 10 38.28 -26.13 -19.23
N LYS A 11 38.02 -24.92 -18.74
CA LYS A 11 36.66 -24.42 -18.55
C LYS A 11 36.08 -24.21 -19.93
N GLU A 12 35.20 -25.13 -20.35
CA GLU A 12 34.31 -24.93 -21.49
C GLU A 12 33.63 -23.55 -21.38
N PRO A 13 33.78 -22.66 -22.38
CA PRO A 13 32.93 -21.49 -22.46
C PRO A 13 31.52 -21.97 -22.82
N GLN A 14 30.63 -21.95 -21.83
CA GLN A 14 29.20 -22.14 -22.06
C GLN A 14 28.75 -21.11 -23.11
N ALA A 15 28.45 -21.60 -24.31
CA ALA A 15 27.88 -20.84 -25.39
C ALA A 15 26.50 -20.30 -24.96
N ILE A 16 26.49 -19.08 -24.42
CA ILE A 16 25.28 -18.31 -24.18
C ILE A 16 24.72 -17.96 -25.57
N LYS A 17 23.71 -18.72 -26.01
CA LYS A 17 22.91 -18.40 -27.19
C LYS A 17 22.53 -16.91 -27.12
N PRO A 18 22.90 -16.08 -28.10
CA PRO A 18 22.60 -14.66 -28.02
C PRO A 18 21.07 -14.52 -28.05
N LYS A 19 20.49 -14.07 -26.93
CA LYS A 19 19.20 -13.38 -26.98
C LYS A 19 19.42 -12.23 -27.94
N THR A 20 18.97 -12.35 -29.19
CA THR A 20 19.20 -11.39 -30.27
C THR A 20 18.79 -10.00 -29.80
N ARG A 21 19.78 -9.22 -29.37
CA ARG A 21 19.63 -7.78 -29.12
C ARG A 21 19.49 -7.18 -30.50
N ARG A 22 18.32 -6.63 -30.79
CA ARG A 22 18.02 -6.01 -32.08
C ARG A 22 18.22 -4.51 -32.05
N SER A 23 18.18 -3.91 -30.86
CA SER A 23 18.52 -2.51 -30.62
C SER A 23 19.66 -2.34 -29.63
N THR A 24 20.45 -1.29 -29.86
CA THR A 24 21.56 -0.88 -28.99
C THR A 24 21.07 0.00 -27.83
N ALA A 25 21.86 0.08 -26.76
CA ALA A 25 21.50 0.87 -25.58
C ALA A 25 21.29 2.36 -25.90
N SER A 26 22.06 2.92 -26.83
CA SER A 26 21.94 4.31 -27.28
C SER A 26 20.64 4.58 -28.04
N GLN A 27 20.16 3.62 -28.84
CA GLN A 27 18.89 3.74 -29.56
C GLN A 27 17.68 3.71 -28.64
N LEU A 28 17.78 3.03 -27.48
CA LEU A 28 16.70 2.94 -26.49
C LEU A 28 16.66 4.11 -25.51
N THR A 29 17.69 4.96 -25.48
CA THR A 29 17.73 6.17 -24.64
C THR A 29 16.46 7.04 -24.77
N PRO A 30 15.97 7.40 -25.96
CA PRO A 30 14.76 8.23 -26.07
C PRO A 30 13.49 7.55 -25.51
N LEU A 31 13.38 6.22 -25.65
CA LEU A 31 12.27 5.46 -25.04
C LEU A 31 12.36 5.47 -23.51
N ARG A 32 13.56 5.31 -22.95
CA ARG A 32 13.80 5.41 -21.49
C ARG A 32 13.47 6.79 -20.96
N GLN A 33 13.90 7.85 -21.66
CA GLN A 33 13.61 9.24 -21.29
C GLN A 33 12.10 9.53 -21.33
N THR A 34 11.39 8.98 -22.32
CA THR A 34 9.92 9.11 -22.40
C THR A 34 9.25 8.44 -21.20
N ALA A 35 9.66 7.21 -20.85
CA ALA A 35 9.16 6.52 -19.66
C ALA A 35 9.50 7.27 -18.36
N GLU A 36 10.70 7.83 -18.22
CA GLU A 36 11.11 8.66 -17.07
C GLU A 36 10.27 9.95 -16.95
N ARG A 37 9.95 10.59 -18.09
CA ARG A 37 9.04 11.73 -18.13
C ARG A 37 7.66 11.37 -17.60
N LEU A 38 7.08 10.25 -18.06
CA LEU A 38 5.77 9.76 -17.59
C LEU A 38 5.75 9.47 -16.08
N ILE A 39 6.85 9.00 -15.52
CA ILE A 39 6.97 8.79 -14.07
C ILE A 39 6.99 10.14 -13.34
N THR A 40 7.71 11.13 -13.88
CA THR A 40 7.88 12.45 -13.27
C THR A 40 6.62 13.31 -13.34
N THR A 41 5.82 13.17 -14.40
CA THR A 41 4.57 13.94 -14.59
C THR A 41 3.42 13.47 -13.69
N GLY A 42 3.60 12.43 -12.89
CA GLY A 42 2.64 12.01 -11.85
C GLY A 42 1.71 10.86 -12.26
N LEU A 43 1.87 10.29 -13.45
CA LEU A 43 1.07 9.15 -13.93
C LEU A 43 1.33 7.84 -13.17
N GLY A 44 2.22 7.84 -12.16
CA GLY A 44 2.16 6.97 -10.98
C GLY A 44 2.18 5.45 -11.21
N ARG A 45 2.37 4.98 -12.44
CA ARG A 45 2.67 3.58 -12.73
C ARG A 45 4.14 3.40 -12.38
N ILE A 46 4.38 2.68 -11.30
CA ILE A 46 5.71 2.27 -10.85
C ILE A 46 6.45 1.76 -12.10
N TYR A 47 7.71 2.17 -12.29
CA TYR A 47 8.59 1.83 -13.42
C TYR A 47 8.33 0.44 -14.07
N PRO A 48 8.08 -0.67 -13.32
CA PRO A 48 7.76 -1.97 -13.90
C PRO A 48 6.50 -2.04 -14.76
N ASP A 49 5.46 -1.26 -14.47
CA ASP A 49 4.17 -1.37 -15.16
C ASP A 49 4.20 -0.75 -16.56
N ILE A 50 4.95 0.34 -16.74
CA ILE A 50 5.17 0.95 -18.06
C ILE A 50 5.86 -0.07 -18.98
N TRP A 51 6.88 -0.76 -18.48
CA TRP A 51 7.58 -1.79 -19.28
C TRP A 51 6.71 -3.01 -19.56
N LYS A 52 5.78 -3.39 -18.67
CA LYS A 52 4.82 -4.47 -18.95
C LYS A 52 3.94 -4.14 -20.15
N LEU A 53 3.44 -2.90 -20.25
CA LEU A 53 2.62 -2.46 -21.37
C LEU A 53 3.41 -2.52 -22.69
N VAL A 54 4.66 -2.06 -22.68
CA VAL A 54 5.54 -2.15 -23.86
C VAL A 54 5.84 -3.61 -24.20
N HIS A 55 6.04 -4.48 -23.21
CA HIS A 55 6.27 -5.90 -23.43
C HIS A 55 5.06 -6.61 -24.05
N GLU A 56 3.85 -6.29 -23.59
CA GLU A 56 2.61 -6.85 -24.11
C GLU A 56 2.30 -6.33 -25.52
N HIS A 57 2.46 -5.03 -25.75
CA HIS A 57 2.15 -4.41 -27.05
C HIS A 57 3.07 -4.89 -28.18
N PHE A 58 4.36 -5.07 -27.89
CA PHE A 58 5.36 -5.49 -28.88
C PHE A 58 5.72 -6.99 -28.78
N GLU A 59 5.04 -7.75 -27.91
CA GLU A 59 5.27 -9.18 -27.66
C GLU A 59 6.75 -9.54 -27.34
N ILE A 60 7.43 -8.66 -26.62
CA ILE A 60 8.85 -8.80 -26.25
C ILE A 60 9.04 -9.07 -24.77
N LYS A 61 10.15 -9.71 -24.39
CA LYS A 61 10.52 -9.91 -22.97
C LYS A 61 11.37 -8.77 -22.42
N HIS A 62 12.13 -8.11 -23.29
CA HIS A 62 12.98 -6.99 -22.94
C HIS A 62 13.02 -5.98 -24.09
N ILE A 63 13.03 -4.69 -23.77
CA ILE A 63 13.12 -3.59 -24.75
C ILE A 63 14.35 -3.62 -25.66
N THR A 64 15.39 -4.37 -25.30
CA THR A 64 16.56 -4.62 -26.17
C THR A 64 16.27 -5.49 -27.39
N GLN A 65 15.10 -6.14 -27.40
CA GLN A 65 14.62 -6.96 -28.51
C GLN A 65 13.80 -6.17 -29.53
N LEU A 66 13.43 -4.91 -29.22
CA LEU A 66 12.78 -4.03 -30.19
C LEU A 66 13.70 -3.81 -31.39
N GLU A 67 13.11 -3.76 -32.58
CA GLU A 67 13.80 -3.23 -33.76
C GLU A 67 13.94 -1.70 -33.67
N PRO A 68 14.97 -1.11 -34.28
CA PRO A 68 15.15 0.35 -34.27
C PRO A 68 13.95 1.13 -34.79
N THR A 69 13.18 0.56 -35.74
CA THR A 69 11.94 1.15 -36.26
C THR A 69 10.82 1.15 -35.22
N GLN A 70 10.72 0.09 -34.42
CA GLN A 70 9.69 -0.07 -33.37
C GLN A 70 9.94 0.82 -32.15
N ILE A 71 11.14 1.39 -32.00
CA ILE A 71 11.42 2.32 -30.90
C ILE A 71 10.59 3.60 -31.04
N ALA A 72 10.46 4.13 -32.26
CA ALA A 72 9.64 5.31 -32.51
C ALA A 72 8.16 5.03 -32.22
N GLU A 73 7.66 3.88 -32.68
CA GLU A 73 6.30 3.40 -32.40
C GLU A 73 6.06 3.22 -30.89
N ALA A 74 7.04 2.68 -30.16
CA ALA A 74 6.94 2.50 -28.71
C ALA A 74 6.90 3.83 -27.95
N ILE A 75 7.63 4.84 -28.42
CA ILE A 75 7.58 6.20 -27.86
C ILE A 75 6.19 6.82 -28.12
N GLU A 76 5.66 6.67 -29.33
CA GLU A 76 4.34 7.16 -29.70
C GLU A 76 3.24 6.48 -28.88
N PHE A 77 3.32 5.15 -28.71
CA PHE A 77 2.42 4.39 -27.82
C PHE A 77 2.41 4.94 -26.39
N LEU A 78 3.59 5.25 -25.83
CA LEU A 78 3.71 5.86 -24.50
C LEU A 78 3.11 7.28 -24.46
N ASN A 79 3.27 8.09 -25.51
CA ASN A 79 2.67 9.42 -25.60
C ASN A 79 1.14 9.37 -25.76
N VAL A 80 0.61 8.40 -26.50
CA VAL A 80 -0.85 8.20 -26.63
C VAL A 80 -1.44 7.77 -25.29
N LEU A 81 -0.75 6.88 -24.55
CA LEU A 81 -1.14 6.52 -23.18
C LEU A 81 -1.15 7.73 -22.24
N GLU A 82 -0.18 8.64 -22.37
CA GLU A 82 -0.17 9.93 -21.66
C GLU A 82 -1.43 10.76 -21.99
N GLY A 83 -1.74 10.92 -23.28
CA GLY A 83 -2.90 11.70 -23.75
C GLY A 83 -4.26 11.09 -23.36
N GLU A 84 -4.41 9.77 -23.44
CA GLU A 84 -5.63 9.08 -22.99
C GLU A 84 -5.83 9.13 -21.47
N TYR A 85 -4.74 9.20 -20.70
CA TYR A 85 -4.81 9.33 -19.24
C TYR A 85 -5.14 10.76 -18.81
N LEU A 86 -4.55 11.78 -19.45
CA LEU A 86 -4.90 13.18 -19.21
C LEU A 86 -6.39 13.45 -19.47
N GLY A 87 -7.01 12.75 -20.43
CA GLY A 87 -8.45 12.80 -20.68
C GLY A 87 -9.32 12.04 -19.65
N LYS A 88 -8.71 11.24 -18.76
CA LYS A 88 -9.36 10.49 -17.67
C LYS A 88 -9.00 11.05 -16.29
N GLU A 89 -8.09 12.01 -16.20
CA GLU A 89 -7.71 12.74 -14.98
C GLU A 89 -8.76 13.78 -14.57
N GLU A 90 -10.02 13.39 -14.44
CA GLU A 90 -10.98 14.06 -13.55
C GLU A 90 -11.94 13.03 -12.94
N LEU A 91 -11.39 12.03 -12.26
CA LEU A 91 -12.02 11.60 -11.03
C LEU A 91 -10.91 11.56 -9.97
N PRO A 92 -10.93 12.46 -8.96
CA PRO A 92 -10.06 12.27 -7.82
C PRO A 92 -10.31 10.84 -7.32
N SER A 93 -9.24 10.08 -7.05
CA SER A 93 -9.39 8.82 -6.32
C SER A 93 -10.34 9.12 -5.16
N PRO A 94 -11.40 8.34 -4.90
CA PRO A 94 -12.28 8.63 -3.80
C PRO A 94 -11.40 8.67 -2.54
N GLN A 95 -11.02 9.87 -2.10
CA GLN A 95 -10.59 10.09 -0.75
C GLN A 95 -11.72 9.47 0.05
N PRO A 96 -11.45 8.57 1.02
CA PRO A 96 -12.51 8.04 1.85
C PRO A 96 -13.25 9.27 2.37
N ALA A 97 -14.51 9.44 1.95
CA ALA A 97 -15.31 10.58 2.34
C ALA A 97 -15.18 10.65 3.85
N LYS A 98 -14.66 11.78 4.38
CA LYS A 98 -14.60 11.97 5.82
C LYS A 98 -16.02 11.77 6.32
N MET A 99 -16.22 10.65 7.00
CA MET A 99 -17.53 10.27 7.48
C MET A 99 -17.83 11.26 8.60
N ASP A 100 -18.89 12.06 8.43
CA ASP A 100 -19.33 12.94 9.50
C ASP A 100 -19.83 12.06 10.65
N LEU A 101 -19.00 11.95 11.69
CA LEU A 101 -19.27 11.16 12.90
C LEU A 101 -19.54 12.08 14.11
N SER A 102 -19.91 13.34 13.86
CA SER A 102 -20.07 14.36 14.92
C SER A 102 -21.14 13.97 15.94
N LEU A 103 -22.25 13.37 15.47
CA LEU A 103 -23.35 12.92 16.34
C LEU A 103 -22.93 11.72 17.19
N GLU A 104 -22.27 10.73 16.59
CA GLU A 104 -21.75 9.53 17.25
C GLU A 104 -20.72 9.90 18.31
N LEU A 105 -19.82 10.84 17.99
CA LEU A 105 -18.82 11.35 18.92
C LEU A 105 -19.47 12.05 20.13
N ASN A 106 -20.48 12.88 19.88
CA ASN A 106 -21.23 13.52 20.96
C ASN A 106 -21.94 12.48 21.85
N ASN A 107 -22.65 11.53 21.24
CA ASN A 107 -23.40 10.49 21.97
C ASN A 107 -22.48 9.62 22.83
N ILE A 108 -21.37 9.11 22.28
CA ILE A 108 -20.42 8.29 23.04
C ILE A 108 -19.71 9.12 24.13
N GLY A 109 -19.49 10.42 23.88
CA GLY A 109 -18.96 11.35 24.88
C GLY A 109 -19.89 11.51 26.08
N VAL A 110 -21.19 11.67 25.85
CA VAL A 110 -22.21 11.72 26.92
C VAL A 110 -22.26 10.40 27.69
N ILE A 111 -22.28 9.27 26.98
CA ILE A 111 -22.29 7.93 27.60
C ILE A 111 -21.07 7.73 28.50
N TYR A 112 -19.86 8.01 27.98
CA TYR A 112 -18.63 7.88 28.75
C TYR A 112 -18.64 8.77 30.01
N LYS A 113 -19.11 10.01 29.89
CA LYS A 113 -19.24 10.93 31.03
C LYS A 113 -20.18 10.37 32.10
N GLN A 114 -21.30 9.78 31.70
CA GLN A 114 -22.25 9.19 32.62
C GLN A 114 -21.72 7.91 33.28
N LEU A 115 -21.07 7.03 32.50
CA LEU A 115 -20.41 5.83 33.03
C LEU A 115 -19.31 6.15 34.03
N LYS A 116 -18.55 7.23 33.80
CA LYS A 116 -17.55 7.71 34.75
C LYS A 116 -18.19 8.11 36.08
N LYS A 117 -19.27 8.90 36.05
CA LYS A 117 -20.03 9.24 37.26
C LYS A 117 -20.57 8.00 37.97
N MET A 118 -21.07 7.02 37.23
CA MET A 118 -21.55 5.75 37.81
C MET A 118 -20.40 4.98 38.46
N THR A 119 -19.22 4.97 37.85
CA THR A 119 -17.99 4.38 38.42
C THR A 119 -17.57 5.08 39.70
N ASP A 120 -17.65 6.42 39.75
CA ASP A 120 -17.32 7.21 40.94
C ASP A 120 -18.29 6.88 42.08
N ILE A 121 -19.61 6.94 41.84
CA ILE A 121 -20.65 6.57 42.82
C ILE A 121 -20.49 5.10 43.28
N TRP A 122 -20.18 4.21 42.34
CA TRP A 122 -19.94 2.80 42.67
C TRP A 122 -18.76 2.66 43.63
N LYS A 123 -17.63 3.29 43.35
CA LYS A 123 -16.42 3.21 44.18
C LYS A 123 -16.60 3.88 45.54
N GLU A 124 -17.24 5.04 45.58
CA GLU A 124 -17.34 5.85 46.80
C GLU A 124 -18.46 5.40 47.74
N SER A 125 -19.55 4.85 47.20
CA SER A 125 -20.76 4.58 47.98
C SER A 125 -21.22 3.12 47.93
N ILE A 126 -21.37 2.55 46.73
CA ILE A 126 -22.08 1.27 46.58
C ILE A 126 -21.16 0.08 46.91
N TYR A 127 -19.93 0.08 46.39
CA TYR A 127 -18.98 -1.00 46.59
C TYR A 127 -18.65 -1.24 48.08
N PRO A 128 -18.32 -0.21 48.88
CA PRO A 128 -18.07 -0.40 50.31
C PRO A 128 -19.28 -0.95 51.05
N ALA A 129 -20.50 -0.47 50.72
CA ALA A 129 -21.73 -0.96 51.33
C ALA A 129 -21.98 -2.44 51.01
N LEU A 130 -21.67 -2.88 49.79
CA LEU A 130 -21.81 -4.27 49.37
C LEU A 130 -20.73 -5.19 49.96
N GLU A 131 -19.52 -4.67 50.20
CA GLU A 131 -18.49 -5.41 50.96
C GLU A 131 -18.91 -5.66 52.40
N LEU A 132 -19.51 -4.66 53.07
CA LEU A 132 -19.98 -4.83 54.46
C LEU A 132 -20.99 -5.96 54.63
N VAL A 133 -21.79 -6.23 53.59
CA VAL A 133 -22.79 -7.32 53.59
C VAL A 133 -22.28 -8.61 52.92
N ASN A 134 -20.98 -8.71 52.63
CA ASN A 134 -20.34 -9.84 51.92
C ASN A 134 -21.08 -10.25 50.64
N SER A 135 -21.52 -9.26 49.86
CA SER A 135 -22.34 -9.52 48.67
C SER A 135 -21.53 -10.20 47.56
N PRO A 136 -21.98 -11.36 47.02
CA PRO A 136 -21.29 -12.04 45.93
C PRO A 136 -21.40 -11.30 44.58
N ILE A 137 -22.26 -10.28 44.47
CA ILE A 137 -22.44 -9.52 43.23
C ILE A 137 -21.46 -8.34 43.10
N ALA A 138 -20.82 -7.90 44.20
CA ALA A 138 -19.98 -6.71 44.22
C ALA A 138 -18.85 -6.78 43.19
N SER A 139 -18.06 -7.86 43.24
CA SER A 139 -16.96 -8.06 42.30
C SER A 139 -17.44 -8.15 40.85
N LYS A 140 -18.52 -8.89 40.58
CA LYS A 140 -19.08 -9.05 39.22
C LYS A 140 -19.55 -7.71 38.64
N PHE A 141 -20.28 -6.94 39.41
CA PHE A 141 -20.77 -5.63 38.95
C PHE A 141 -19.63 -4.64 38.76
N HIS A 142 -18.61 -4.67 39.63
CA HIS A 142 -17.41 -3.87 39.45
C HIS A 142 -16.71 -4.17 38.10
N THR A 143 -16.52 -5.45 37.76
CA THR A 143 -15.96 -5.85 36.47
C THR A 143 -16.80 -5.35 35.30
N TYR A 144 -18.12 -5.57 35.31
CA TYR A 144 -18.98 -5.10 34.22
C TYR A 144 -18.96 -3.58 34.05
N LEU A 145 -18.96 -2.84 35.15
CA LEU A 145 -18.90 -1.38 35.14
C LEU A 145 -17.55 -0.87 34.59
N TRP A 146 -16.47 -1.55 34.92
CA TRP A 146 -15.14 -1.25 34.40
C TRP A 146 -15.04 -1.53 32.90
N ASP A 147 -15.49 -2.70 32.46
CA ASP A 147 -15.46 -3.13 31.06
C ASP A 147 -16.28 -2.19 30.16
N VAL A 148 -17.51 -1.84 30.56
CA VAL A 148 -18.35 -0.94 29.77
C VAL A 148 -17.77 0.48 29.72
N SER A 149 -17.18 0.96 30.81
CA SER A 149 -16.52 2.27 30.87
C SER A 149 -15.29 2.31 29.94
N GLY A 150 -14.49 1.24 29.95
CA GLY A 150 -13.32 1.08 29.09
C GLY A 150 -13.70 0.98 27.61
N ALA A 151 -14.73 0.19 27.28
CA ALA A 151 -15.25 0.06 25.92
C ALA A 151 -15.79 1.39 25.38
N ALA A 152 -16.54 2.15 26.19
CA ALA A 152 -17.03 3.47 25.82
C ALA A 152 -15.90 4.47 25.58
N HIS A 153 -14.87 4.46 26.44
CA HIS A 153 -13.69 5.32 26.28
C HIS A 153 -12.91 4.99 25.01
N SER A 154 -12.64 3.70 24.77
CA SER A 154 -11.93 3.22 23.58
C SER A 154 -12.68 3.58 22.29
N THR A 155 -14.02 3.38 22.29
CA THR A 155 -14.89 3.72 21.16
C THR A 155 -14.86 5.22 20.87
N LYS A 156 -14.93 6.06 21.92
CA LYS A 156 -14.78 7.51 21.79
C LYS A 156 -13.46 7.88 21.11
N CYS A 157 -12.33 7.38 21.59
CA CYS A 157 -11.01 7.67 21.01
C CYS A 157 -10.84 7.09 19.59
N ALA A 158 -11.54 6.01 19.25
CA ALA A 158 -11.54 5.48 17.89
C ALA A 158 -12.33 6.37 16.92
N ILE A 159 -13.45 6.95 17.36
CA ILE A 159 -14.26 7.88 16.57
C ILE A 159 -13.54 9.22 16.41
N GLU A 160 -12.92 9.76 17.47
CA GLU A 160 -12.12 11.00 17.41
C GLU A 160 -10.97 10.94 16.41
N ARG A 161 -10.42 9.75 16.13
CA ARG A 161 -9.36 9.57 15.13
C ARG A 161 -9.88 9.52 13.68
N LYS A 162 -11.19 9.32 13.49
CA LYS A 162 -11.83 9.11 12.19
C LYS A 162 -12.66 10.33 11.74
N ALA A 163 -13.11 11.16 12.68
CA ALA A 163 -13.73 12.46 12.42
C ALA A 163 -12.67 13.51 12.01
#